data_AF-A0A1B9EVJ2-F1
#
_entry.id   AF-A0A1B9EVJ2-F1
#
_cell.length_a   1.000
_cell.length_b   1.000
_cell.length_c   1.000
_cell.angle_alpha   90.00
_cell.angle_beta   90.00
_cell.angle_gamma   90.00
#
_symmetry.space_group_name_H-M   'P 1'
#
loop_
_entity.id
_entity.type
_entity.pdbx_description
1 polymer ?
#
loop_
_entity_poly.entity_id
_entity_poly.type
_entity_poly.pdbx_seq_one_letter_code
_entity_poly.pdbx_strand_id
1 'polypeptide(L)'
;MNLDEITGRYETVVLEGCDGVGKSTLAERLGTHHGFAVVHSPRTPDHLDLASRYRTILARKGRILFDRCFISELVYGPLHRGRSRITWTQAIDLAESVIERSGVLIHLTAPPAVIHQRLLSRDGEAFGLEEISALVKGYETVFSTLADYTHVLTINTSALALPATG
;
A
#
# COMPACT_ATOMS: atom_id res chain seq x y z
N MET A 1 -6.57 -17.13 6.46
CA MET A 1 -7.46 -16.06 6.97
C MET A 1 -8.00 -15.31 5.76
N ASN A 2 -9.32 -15.14 5.63
CA ASN A 2 -9.91 -14.48 4.47
C ASN A 2 -9.75 -12.95 4.62
N LEU A 3 -9.43 -12.24 3.54
CA LEU A 3 -9.24 -10.79 3.57
C LEU A 3 -10.52 -10.05 3.99
N ASP A 4 -11.69 -10.57 3.62
CA ASP A 4 -12.97 -10.02 4.07
C ASP A 4 -13.15 -10.12 5.60
N GLU A 5 -12.65 -11.19 6.21
CA GLU A 5 -12.70 -11.36 7.68
C GLU A 5 -11.69 -10.46 8.40
N ILE A 6 -10.51 -10.26 7.80
CA ILE A 6 -9.49 -9.35 8.31
C ILE A 6 -10.05 -7.94 8.31
N THR A 7 -10.55 -7.49 7.17
CA THR A 7 -10.95 -6.11 6.94
C THR A 7 -12.21 -5.73 7.73
N GLY A 8 -13.14 -6.65 7.95
CA GLY A 8 -14.31 -6.45 8.82
C GLY A 8 -14.00 -6.03 10.26
N ARG A 9 -12.76 -6.23 10.74
CA ARG A 9 -12.33 -5.92 12.12
C ARG A 9 -11.66 -4.56 12.29
N TYR A 10 -11.27 -3.91 11.20
CA TYR A 10 -10.49 -2.68 11.25
C TYR A 10 -11.31 -1.47 10.78
N GLU A 11 -11.07 -0.32 11.42
CA GLU A 11 -11.59 0.96 10.95
C GLU A 11 -10.65 1.58 9.91
N THR A 12 -9.35 1.29 9.96
CA THR A 12 -8.38 1.80 8.98
C THR A 12 -7.59 0.65 8.34
N VAL A 13 -7.62 0.55 7.02
CA VAL A 13 -6.86 -0.46 6.27
C VAL A 13 -5.91 0.24 5.32
N VAL A 14 -4.63 -0.12 5.34
CA VAL A 14 -3.64 0.36 4.38
C VAL A 14 -3.24 -0.78 3.46
N LEU A 15 -3.47 -0.62 2.15
CA LEU A 15 -2.99 -1.54 1.13
C LEU A 15 -1.79 -0.93 0.40
N GLU A 16 -0.64 -1.57 0.53
CA GLU A 16 0.62 -1.11 -0.03
C GLU A 16 1.38 -2.23 -0.73
N GLY A 17 2.22 -1.87 -1.69
CA GLY A 17 2.94 -2.82 -2.53
C GLY A 17 3.20 -2.26 -3.93
N CYS A 18 3.97 -2.99 -4.74
CA CYS A 18 4.33 -2.56 -6.09
C CYS A 18 3.12 -2.38 -7.02
N ASP A 19 3.25 -1.52 -8.04
CA ASP A 19 2.33 -1.44 -9.17
C ASP A 19 2.11 -2.83 -9.77
N GLY A 20 0.89 -3.13 -10.25
CA GLY A 20 0.55 -4.45 -10.80
C GLY A 20 0.29 -5.55 -9.76
N VAL A 21 0.44 -5.30 -8.46
CA VAL A 21 0.19 -6.31 -7.41
C VAL A 21 -1.31 -6.53 -7.11
N GLY A 22 -2.22 -5.73 -7.66
CA GLY A 22 -3.68 -5.89 -7.46
C GLY A 22 -4.29 -5.08 -6.31
N LYS A 23 -3.60 -4.03 -5.82
CA LYS A 23 -4.10 -3.14 -4.76
C LYS A 23 -5.47 -2.53 -5.09
N SER A 24 -5.60 -1.86 -6.24
CA SER A 24 -6.83 -1.13 -6.59
C SER A 24 -8.04 -2.06 -6.74
N THR A 25 -7.86 -3.24 -7.36
CA THR A 25 -8.89 -4.30 -7.41
C THR A 25 -9.35 -4.71 -6.02
N LEU A 26 -8.42 -4.83 -5.08
CA LEU A 26 -8.71 -5.20 -3.71
C LEU A 26 -9.40 -4.07 -2.93
N ALA A 27 -8.92 -2.84 -3.13
CA ALA A 27 -9.48 -1.63 -2.54
C ALA A 27 -10.95 -1.42 -2.96
N GLU A 28 -11.25 -1.61 -4.24
CA GLU A 28 -12.59 -1.48 -4.80
C GLU A 28 -13.56 -2.52 -4.21
N ARG A 29 -13.13 -3.80 -4.20
CA ARG A 29 -13.90 -4.88 -3.59
C ARG A 29 -14.18 -4.58 -2.12
N LEU A 30 -13.16 -4.22 -1.35
CA LEU A 30 -13.31 -3.96 0.08
C LEU A 30 -14.14 -2.70 0.37
N GLY A 31 -13.97 -1.65 -0.42
CA GLY A 31 -14.78 -0.44 -0.34
C GLY A 31 -16.27 -0.73 -0.50
N THR A 32 -16.61 -1.50 -1.54
CA THR A 32 -18.00 -1.86 -1.89
C THR A 32 -18.63 -2.76 -0.81
N HIS A 33 -17.90 -3.75 -0.30
CA HIS A 33 -18.47 -4.75 0.61
C HIS A 33 -18.44 -4.35 2.09
N HIS A 34 -17.53 -3.47 2.50
CA HIS A 34 -17.31 -3.17 3.93
C HIS A 34 -17.50 -1.69 4.29
N GLY A 35 -17.93 -0.85 3.35
CA GLY A 35 -18.26 0.55 3.64
C GLY A 35 -17.05 1.43 3.95
N PHE A 36 -15.87 1.08 3.42
CA PHE A 36 -14.69 1.93 3.53
C PHE A 36 -14.78 3.12 2.58
N ALA A 37 -14.45 4.31 3.09
CA ALA A 37 -14.08 5.43 2.24
C ALA A 37 -12.68 5.17 1.66
N VAL A 38 -12.63 4.85 0.36
CA VAL A 38 -11.37 4.57 -0.34
C VAL A 38 -10.63 5.88 -0.63
N VAL A 39 -9.42 6.00 -0.10
CA VAL A 39 -8.49 7.09 -0.37
C VAL A 39 -7.41 6.56 -1.30
N HIS A 40 -7.54 6.88 -2.59
CA HIS A 40 -6.49 6.60 -3.57
C HIS A 40 -5.40 7.68 -3.47
N SER A 41 -4.16 7.27 -3.20
CA SER A 41 -3.04 8.20 -3.03
C SER A 41 -2.00 8.00 -4.14
N PRO A 42 -2.20 8.62 -5.31
CA PRO A 42 -1.15 8.67 -6.33
C PRO A 42 0.01 9.53 -5.83
N ARG A 43 1.08 9.64 -6.62
CA ARG A 43 2.21 10.52 -6.30
C ARG A 43 1.70 11.92 -5.96
N THR A 44 1.89 12.32 -4.71
CA THR A 44 1.51 13.66 -4.26
C THR A 44 2.51 14.68 -4.82
N PRO A 45 2.05 15.87 -5.29
CA PRO A 45 2.93 16.95 -5.75
C PRO A 45 4.04 17.31 -4.76
N ASP A 46 5.22 17.68 -5.27
CA ASP A 46 6.43 17.87 -4.46
C ASP A 46 6.36 19.05 -3.48
N HIS A 47 5.46 20.00 -3.70
CA HIS A 47 5.28 21.17 -2.83
C HIS A 47 4.39 20.91 -1.61
N LEU A 48 3.76 19.73 -1.51
CA LEU A 48 2.88 19.40 -0.39
C LEU A 48 3.65 18.61 0.67
N ASP A 49 3.41 18.94 1.94
CA ASP A 49 3.92 18.14 3.05
C ASP A 49 3.14 16.83 3.17
N LEU A 50 3.81 15.73 2.81
CA LEU A 50 3.23 14.38 2.82
C LEU A 50 2.75 13.99 4.22
N ALA A 51 3.55 14.25 5.25
CA ALA A 51 3.24 13.84 6.60
C ALA A 51 1.96 14.52 7.10
N SER A 52 1.84 15.85 6.97
CA SER A 52 0.63 16.58 7.36
C SER A 52 -0.61 16.18 6.57
N ARG A 53 -0.46 15.87 5.27
CA ARG A 53 -1.56 15.35 4.44
C ARG A 53 -2.12 14.05 5.04
N TYR A 54 -1.27 13.06 5.33
CA TYR A 54 -1.74 11.79 5.87
C TYR A 54 -2.26 11.91 7.30
N ARG A 55 -1.65 12.74 8.16
CA ARG A 55 -2.21 13.06 9.49
C ARG A 55 -3.63 13.62 9.40
N THR A 56 -3.87 14.53 8.45
CA THR A 56 -5.20 15.13 8.25
C THR A 56 -6.23 14.11 7.76
N ILE A 57 -5.84 13.16 6.91
CA ILE A 57 -6.73 12.09 6.46
C ILE A 57 -7.03 11.13 7.63
N LEU A 58 -5.99 10.74 8.38
CA LEU A 58 -6.13 9.88 9.56
C LEU A 58 -6.92 10.56 10.68
N ALA A 59 -7.03 11.89 10.74
CA ALA A 59 -7.91 12.56 11.71
C ALA A 59 -9.42 12.45 11.39
N ARG A 60 -9.80 11.99 10.19
CA ARG A 60 -11.21 11.89 9.77
C ARG A 60 -11.94 10.77 10.52
N LYS A 61 -13.26 10.87 10.64
CA LYS A 61 -14.09 9.79 11.23
C LYS A 61 -14.50 8.76 10.18
N GLY A 62 -14.92 7.59 10.63
CA GLY A 62 -15.41 6.51 9.79
C GLY A 62 -14.30 5.60 9.25
N ARG A 63 -14.71 4.57 8.50
CA ARG A 63 -13.81 3.54 7.98
C ARG A 63 -13.03 4.06 6.78
N ILE A 64 -11.70 3.95 6.81
CA ILE A 64 -10.80 4.43 5.76
C ILE A 64 -10.00 3.29 5.17
N LEU A 65 -9.96 3.19 3.84
CA LEU A 65 -9.06 2.28 3.13
C LEU A 65 -8.10 3.10 2.26
N PHE A 66 -6.81 2.96 2.49
CA PHE A 66 -5.78 3.56 1.64
C PHE A 66 -5.40 2.59 0.52
N ASP A 67 -5.64 2.98 -0.73
CA ASP A 67 -4.99 2.39 -1.91
C ASP A 67 -3.74 3.22 -2.19
N ARG A 68 -2.60 2.74 -1.67
CA ARG A 68 -1.36 3.49 -1.45
C ARG A 68 -1.48 4.58 -0.38
N CYS A 69 -0.37 4.85 0.29
CA CYS A 69 -0.22 5.90 1.29
C CYS A 69 1.23 6.44 1.33
N PHE A 70 1.68 6.89 2.50
CA PHE A 70 3.04 7.41 2.71
C PHE A 70 4.13 6.34 2.57
N ILE A 71 3.81 5.05 2.73
CA ILE A 71 4.78 3.95 2.65
C ILE A 71 5.36 3.86 1.24
N SER A 72 4.54 4.09 0.20
CA SER A 72 5.01 4.24 -1.18
C SER A 72 6.19 5.23 -1.31
N GLU A 73 6.23 6.33 -0.54
CA GLU A 73 7.33 7.31 -0.62
C GLU A 73 8.66 6.75 -0.11
N LEU A 74 8.63 5.90 0.92
CA LEU A 74 9.83 5.25 1.46
C LEU A 74 10.46 4.26 0.47
N VAL A 75 9.69 3.79 -0.51
CA VAL A 75 10.17 2.87 -1.55
C VAL A 75 10.53 3.63 -2.83
N TYR A 76 9.56 4.30 -3.45
CA TYR A 76 9.75 4.97 -4.73
C TYR A 76 10.67 6.19 -4.63
N GLY A 77 10.73 6.88 -3.48
CA GLY A 77 11.58 8.04 -3.29
C GLY A 77 13.07 7.71 -3.44
N PRO A 78 13.62 6.84 -2.59
CA PRO A 78 15.01 6.40 -2.70
C PRO A 78 15.33 5.78 -4.06
N LEU A 79 14.47 4.90 -4.58
CA LEU A 79 14.74 4.18 -5.83
C LEU A 79 14.79 5.08 -7.07
N HIS A 80 13.86 6.03 -7.20
CA HIS A 80 13.80 6.86 -8.42
C HIS A 80 14.38 8.26 -8.27
N ARG A 81 14.60 8.73 -7.03
CA ARG A 81 15.03 10.11 -6.75
C ARG A 81 16.23 10.18 -5.79
N GLY A 82 16.75 9.05 -5.33
CA GLY A 82 17.85 8.98 -4.38
C GLY A 82 17.51 9.44 -2.96
N ARG A 83 16.26 9.83 -2.69
CA ARG A 83 15.80 10.26 -1.35
C ARG A 83 14.30 10.13 -1.16
N SER A 84 13.88 9.87 0.07
CA SER A 84 12.49 9.95 0.50
C SER A 84 12.13 11.40 0.90
N ARG A 85 10.88 11.81 0.65
CA ARG A 85 10.30 13.06 1.17
C ARG A 85 9.71 12.91 2.58
N ILE A 86 9.60 11.67 3.08
CA ILE A 86 9.20 11.38 4.46
C ILE A 86 10.34 10.72 5.22
N THR A 87 10.58 11.12 6.47
CA THR A 87 11.57 10.49 7.34
C THR A 87 11.01 9.20 7.97
N TRP A 88 11.89 8.34 8.48
CA TRP A 88 11.48 7.15 9.22
C TRP A 88 10.66 7.48 10.47
N THR A 89 11.05 8.51 11.23
CA THR A 89 10.26 8.98 12.38
C THR A 89 8.84 9.36 11.96
N GLN A 90 8.69 10.17 10.90
CA GLN A 90 7.36 10.53 10.40
C GLN A 90 6.55 9.32 9.92
N ALA A 91 7.20 8.34 9.30
CA ALA A 91 6.52 7.13 8.85
C ALA A 91 6.08 6.24 10.02
N ILE A 92 6.89 6.14 11.08
CA ILE A 92 6.52 5.43 12.31
C ILE A 92 5.35 6.13 12.99
N ASP A 93 5.39 7.47 13.18
CA ASP A 93 4.28 8.24 13.75
C ASP A 93 2.96 8.01 12.99
N LEU A 94 3.02 7.97 11.66
CA LEU A 94 1.85 7.73 10.81
C LEU A 94 1.38 6.28 10.88
N ALA A 95 2.29 5.31 11.00
CA ALA A 95 1.95 3.91 11.21
C ALA A 95 1.27 3.71 12.58
N GLU A 96 1.77 4.35 13.63
CA GLU A 96 1.13 4.37 14.96
C GLU A 96 -0.28 4.98 14.89
N SER A 97 -0.43 6.11 14.20
CA SER A 97 -1.74 6.74 13.98
C SER A 97 -2.74 5.82 13.25
N VAL A 98 -2.28 4.89 12.41
CA VAL A 98 -3.15 3.86 11.79
C VAL A 98 -3.60 2.85 12.85
N ILE A 99 -2.70 2.39 13.73
CA ILE A 99 -3.01 1.42 14.79
C ILE A 99 -3.97 2.02 15.82
N GLU A 100 -3.72 3.26 16.25
CA GLU A 100 -4.56 4.00 17.21
C GLU A 100 -6.01 4.11 16.73
N ARG A 101 -6.21 4.10 15.41
CA ARG A 101 -7.52 4.03 14.75
C ARG A 101 -8.00 2.61 14.49
N SER A 102 -7.62 1.66 15.33
CA SER A 102 -7.93 0.24 15.16
C SER A 102 -7.67 -0.22 13.71
N GLY A 103 -6.46 0.05 13.22
CA GLY A 103 -6.09 -0.16 11.83
C GLY A 103 -5.00 -1.21 11.61
N VAL A 104 -4.78 -1.54 10.35
CA VAL A 104 -3.79 -2.53 9.91
C VAL A 104 -3.03 -2.08 8.66
N LEU A 105 -1.73 -2.38 8.64
CA LEU A 105 -0.89 -2.22 7.45
C LEU A 105 -0.80 -3.56 6.72
N ILE A 106 -1.19 -3.58 5.44
CA ILE A 106 -1.18 -4.77 4.60
C ILE A 106 -0.21 -4.57 3.44
N HIS A 107 0.86 -5.36 3.45
CA HIS A 107 1.78 -5.52 2.33
C HIS A 107 1.21 -6.54 1.35
N LEU A 108 0.85 -6.07 0.15
CA LEU A 108 0.55 -6.91 -0.98
C LEU A 108 1.82 -7.17 -1.78
N THR A 109 2.15 -8.44 -1.97
CA THR A 109 3.30 -8.88 -2.78
C THR A 109 2.87 -9.86 -3.87
N ALA A 110 3.74 -10.06 -4.85
CA ALA A 110 3.67 -11.11 -5.87
C ALA A 110 5.07 -11.27 -6.49
N PRO A 111 5.38 -12.42 -7.10
CA PRO A 111 6.63 -12.59 -7.84
C PRO A 111 6.80 -11.50 -8.92
N PRO A 112 8.01 -10.93 -9.12
CA PRO A 112 8.26 -9.89 -10.12
C PRO A 112 7.78 -10.24 -11.53
N ALA A 113 7.92 -11.50 -11.96
CA ALA A 113 7.42 -11.97 -13.25
C ALA A 113 5.89 -11.88 -13.38
N VAL A 114 5.16 -12.18 -12.30
CA VAL A 114 3.69 -12.05 -12.26
C VAL A 114 3.29 -10.58 -12.33
N ILE A 115 3.98 -9.71 -11.59
CA ILE A 115 3.75 -8.26 -11.64
C ILE A 115 4.00 -7.72 -13.05
N HIS A 116 5.12 -8.09 -13.65
CA HIS A 116 5.50 -7.69 -15.01
C HIS A 116 4.44 -8.11 -16.02
N GLN A 117 3.99 -9.36 -15.98
CA GLN A 117 2.93 -9.85 -16.86
C GLN A 117 1.61 -9.10 -16.65
N ARG A 118 1.22 -8.82 -15.40
CA ARG A 118 0.00 -8.05 -15.10
C ARG A 118 0.07 -6.63 -15.64
N LEU A 119 1.22 -5.97 -15.54
CA LEU A 119 1.43 -4.63 -16.09
C LEU A 119 1.36 -4.64 -17.61
N LEU A 120 2.07 -5.56 -18.28
CA LEU A 120 1.99 -5.71 -19.73
C LEU A 120 0.57 -5.96 -20.23
N SER A 121 -0.17 -6.85 -19.56
CA SER A 121 -1.55 -7.15 -19.96
C SER A 121 -2.51 -5.98 -19.76
N ARG A 122 -2.28 -5.13 -18.76
CA ARG A 122 -3.17 -4.01 -18.42
C ARG A 122 -2.84 -2.74 -19.21
N ASP A 123 -1.55 -2.41 -19.29
CA ASP A 123 -1.08 -1.11 -19.78
C ASP A 123 -0.39 -1.22 -21.15
N GLY A 124 -0.08 -2.43 -21.62
CA GLY A 124 0.72 -2.65 -22.84
C GLY A 124 2.22 -2.45 -22.65
N GLU A 125 2.63 -1.92 -21.49
CA GLU A 125 4.02 -1.66 -21.10
C GLU A 125 4.27 -2.05 -19.64
N ALA A 126 5.52 -2.32 -19.31
CA ALA A 126 5.95 -2.63 -17.96
C ALA A 126 7.40 -2.17 -17.74
N PHE A 127 7.72 -1.82 -16.49
CA PHE A 127 9.11 -1.66 -16.06
C PHE A 127 9.89 -2.97 -16.26
N GLY A 128 11.21 -2.87 -16.38
CA GLY A 128 12.08 -4.05 -16.48
C GLY A 128 11.97 -4.94 -15.23
N LEU A 129 12.20 -6.25 -15.39
CA LEU A 129 12.14 -7.21 -14.27
C LEU A 129 13.07 -6.84 -13.11
N GLU A 130 14.23 -6.26 -13.38
CA GLU A 130 15.16 -5.78 -12.36
C GLU A 130 14.57 -4.64 -11.53
N GLU A 131 13.92 -3.68 -12.19
CA GLU A 131 13.28 -2.55 -11.53
C GLU A 131 12.08 -2.99 -10.69
N ILE A 132 11.26 -3.90 -11.20
CA ILE A 132 10.16 -4.52 -10.43
C ILE A 132 10.72 -5.28 -9.23
N SER A 133 11.81 -6.02 -9.41
CA SER A 133 12.45 -6.76 -8.31
C SER A 133 12.98 -5.81 -7.24
N ALA A 134 13.56 -4.67 -7.64
CA ALA A 134 14.01 -3.63 -6.72
C ALA A 134 12.84 -3.01 -5.94
N LEU A 135 11.70 -2.76 -6.60
CA LEU A 135 10.49 -2.26 -5.96
C LEU A 135 9.93 -3.26 -4.94
N VAL A 136 9.79 -4.54 -5.31
CA VAL A 136 9.32 -5.60 -4.41
C VAL A 136 10.23 -5.70 -3.19
N LYS A 137 11.55 -5.76 -3.39
CA LYS A 137 12.53 -5.80 -2.29
C LYS A 137 12.49 -4.55 -1.42
N GLY A 138 12.25 -3.38 -2.02
CA GLY A 138 12.07 -2.12 -1.32
C GLY A 138 10.87 -2.17 -0.36
N TYR A 139 9.73 -2.67 -0.83
CA TYR A 139 8.55 -2.88 0.02
C TYR A 139 8.81 -3.91 1.12
N GLU A 140 9.43 -5.04 0.81
CA GLU A 140 9.80 -6.06 1.81
C GLU A 140 10.66 -5.46 2.92
N THR A 141 11.67 -4.67 2.55
CA THR A 141 12.55 -3.98 3.51
C THR A 141 11.75 -3.02 4.38
N VAL A 142 10.94 -2.16 3.77
CA VAL A 142 10.17 -1.16 4.51
C VAL A 142 9.18 -1.81 5.48
N PHE A 143 8.46 -2.84 5.03
CA PHE A 143 7.52 -3.57 5.88
C PHE A 143 8.20 -4.39 6.96
N SER A 144 9.38 -4.96 6.70
CA SER A 144 10.18 -5.62 7.74
C SER A 144 10.58 -4.64 8.83
N THR A 145 10.98 -3.42 8.48
CA THR A 145 11.30 -2.38 9.47
C THR A 145 10.06 -1.93 10.24
N LEU A 146 8.92 -1.74 9.57
CA LEU A 146 7.68 -1.37 10.25
C LEU A 146 7.17 -2.48 11.18
N ALA A 147 7.43 -3.75 10.87
CA ALA A 147 7.05 -4.89 11.69
C ALA A 147 7.68 -4.87 13.10
N ASP A 148 8.82 -4.18 13.27
CA ASP A 148 9.48 -4.01 14.57
C ASP A 148 8.68 -3.06 15.49
N TYR A 149 7.81 -2.23 14.93
CA TYR A 149 7.04 -1.20 15.64
C TYR A 149 5.53 -1.45 15.64
N THR A 150 5.01 -2.17 14.65
CA THR A 150 3.57 -2.38 14.45
C THR A 150 3.24 -3.73 13.85
N HIS A 151 1.98 -4.15 14.01
CA HIS A 151 1.47 -5.34 13.35
C HIS A 151 1.27 -5.07 11.85
N VAL A 152 1.99 -5.83 11.03
CA VAL A 152 1.86 -5.84 9.57
C VAL A 152 1.38 -7.20 9.08
N LEU A 153 0.55 -7.20 8.05
CA LEU A 153 0.12 -8.42 7.36
C LEU A 153 0.73 -8.45 5.97
N THR A 154 1.32 -9.57 5.58
CA THR A 154 1.80 -9.77 4.20
C THR A 154 0.93 -10.77 3.47
N ILE A 155 0.51 -10.41 2.26
CA ILE A 155 -0.39 -11.22 1.44
C ILE A 155 0.20 -11.37 0.04
N ASN A 156 0.42 -12.62 -0.37
CA ASN A 156 0.81 -12.92 -1.73
C ASN A 156 -0.41 -12.98 -2.65
N THR A 157 -0.52 -12.02 -3.54
CA THR A 157 -1.64 -11.85 -4.47
C THR A 157 -1.56 -12.77 -5.70
N SER A 158 -0.46 -13.48 -5.93
CA SER A 158 -0.40 -14.52 -6.98
C SER A 158 -1.16 -15.78 -6.58
N ALA A 159 -1.38 -15.99 -5.28
CA ALA A 159 -2.16 -17.09 -4.74
C ALA A 159 -3.64 -16.74 -4.52
N LEU A 160 -4.02 -15.47 -4.71
CA LEU A 160 -5.40 -15.03 -4.62
C LEU A 160 -6.09 -15.20 -5.97
N ALA A 161 -7.22 -15.91 -5.98
CA ALA A 161 -8.16 -15.83 -7.09
C ALA A 161 -8.86 -14.45 -7.05
N LEU A 162 -8.17 -13.42 -7.52
CA LEU A 162 -8.78 -12.11 -7.74
C LEU A 162 -9.41 -12.12 -9.14
N PRO A 163 -10.72 -11.87 -9.29
CA PRO A 163 -11.31 -11.70 -10.61
C PRO A 163 -10.63 -10.53 -11.32
N ALA A 164 -10.43 -10.67 -12.63
CA ALA A 164 -9.97 -9.55 -13.46
C ALA A 164 -11.01 -8.44 -13.36
N THR A 165 -10.60 -7.27 -12.87
CA THR A 165 -11.37 -6.04 -13.04
C THR A 165 -11.39 -5.73 -14.53
N GLY A 166 -12.58 -5.75 -15.12
CA GLY A 166 -12.84 -5.35 -16.51
C GLY A 166 -12.71 -3.85 -16.73
#